data_AF-R1B676-F1
#
_entry.id   AF-R1B676-F1
#
_cell.length_a   1.000
_cell.length_b   1.000
_cell.length_c   1.000
_cell.angle_alpha   90.00
_cell.angle_beta   90.00
_cell.angle_gamma   90.00
#
_symmetry.space_group_name_H-M   'P 1'
#
loop_
_entity.id
_entity.type
_entity.pdbx_description
1 polymer ?
#
loop_
_entity_poly.entity_id
_entity_poly.type
_entity_poly.pdbx_seq_one_letter_code
_entity_poly.pdbx_strand_id
1 'polypeptide(L)'
;MLSPSAGSLAAASMLPALLGFWKSEYGVSYAYGTATFLSGILVLPSATTRIATAHAACLALYGLRLNAFLLYRELSIARFREFRDKIEARALEKGGRLSRAPFIASCGLLYLGLAAPLMLTAPASAPPALAGALVCLMYAGWLTAAAGDAWKSVVKARKGEDALVTGGPFRHLRHPNFSGEMLLWGAWPGITLPQKQWPAAAASCATAVVCMAR
;
A
#
# COMPACT_ATOMS: atom_id res chain seq x y z
N MET A 1 -19.23 -4.55 20.79
CA MET A 1 -18.33 -4.81 19.64
C MET A 1 -16.91 -4.64 20.13
N LEU A 2 -16.09 -5.71 20.09
CA LEU A 2 -14.69 -5.62 20.49
C LEU A 2 -13.88 -4.99 19.36
N SER A 3 -13.15 -3.92 19.66
CA SER A 3 -12.11 -3.40 18.77
C SER A 3 -11.09 -4.52 18.50
N PRO A 4 -10.57 -4.67 17.28
CA PRO A 4 -9.59 -5.69 16.98
C PRO A 4 -8.36 -5.48 17.87
N SER A 5 -7.84 -6.58 18.40
CA SER A 5 -6.65 -6.52 19.26
C SER A 5 -5.43 -6.09 18.46
N ALA A 6 -4.45 -5.49 19.12
CA ALA A 6 -3.14 -5.19 18.51
C ALA A 6 -2.50 -6.46 17.90
N GLY A 7 -2.70 -7.63 18.53
CA GLY A 7 -2.25 -8.92 18.01
C GLY A 7 -2.93 -9.30 16.69
N SER A 8 -4.23 -9.03 16.54
CA SER A 8 -4.97 -9.29 15.30
C SER A 8 -4.47 -8.42 14.15
N LEU A 9 -4.17 -7.13 14.42
CA LEU A 9 -3.61 -6.22 13.42
C LEU A 9 -2.18 -6.60 13.03
N ALA A 10 -1.36 -7.00 14.02
CA ALA A 10 -0.03 -7.54 13.78
C ALA A 10 -0.09 -8.79 12.90
N ALA A 11 -1.00 -9.72 13.18
CA ALA A 11 -1.19 -10.92 12.35
C ALA A 11 -1.62 -10.56 10.92
N ALA A 12 -2.59 -9.65 10.76
CA ALA A 12 -3.05 -9.16 9.45
C ALA A 12 -1.92 -8.52 8.63
N SER A 13 -0.92 -7.93 9.29
CA SER A 13 0.21 -7.25 8.65
C SER A 13 1.40 -8.17 8.38
N MET A 14 1.72 -9.06 9.32
CA MET A 14 2.94 -9.87 9.28
C MET A 14 2.76 -11.20 8.53
N LEU A 15 1.59 -11.84 8.62
CA LEU A 15 1.36 -13.13 7.94
C LEU A 15 1.48 -13.02 6.43
N PRO A 16 0.95 -11.97 5.75
CA PRO A 16 1.15 -11.83 4.31
C PRO A 16 2.61 -11.69 3.90
N ALA A 17 3.46 -11.09 4.75
CA ALA A 17 4.89 -10.93 4.45
C ALA A 17 5.60 -12.28 4.25
N LEU A 18 5.09 -13.37 4.84
CA LEU A 18 5.62 -14.72 4.67
C LEU A 18 5.61 -15.19 3.20
N LEU A 19 4.81 -14.59 2.32
CA LEU A 19 4.87 -14.82 0.88
C LEU A 19 6.27 -14.55 0.29
N GLY A 20 7.06 -13.69 0.94
CA GLY A 20 8.46 -13.41 0.61
C GLY A 20 9.38 -14.63 0.67
N PHE A 21 9.03 -15.64 1.49
CA PHE A 21 9.77 -16.91 1.54
C PHE A 21 9.52 -17.76 0.29
N TRP A 22 8.34 -17.66 -0.32
CA TRP A 22 8.04 -18.37 -1.56
C TRP A 22 8.72 -17.67 -2.75
N LYS A 23 8.46 -16.38 -2.93
CA LYS A 23 9.16 -15.53 -3.89
C LYS A 23 9.49 -14.20 -3.25
N SER A 24 10.74 -13.77 -3.38
CA SER A 24 11.26 -12.52 -2.82
C SER A 24 10.37 -11.32 -3.16
N GLU A 25 9.92 -11.21 -4.41
CA GLU A 25 9.05 -10.12 -4.87
C GLU A 25 7.65 -10.16 -4.24
N TYR A 26 7.11 -11.33 -3.90
CA TYR A 26 5.78 -11.43 -3.29
C TYR A 26 5.75 -10.82 -1.88
N GLY A 27 6.89 -10.83 -1.18
CA GLY A 27 7.02 -10.22 0.14
C GLY A 27 6.88 -8.69 0.13
N VAL A 28 7.12 -8.02 -1.00
CA VAL A 28 6.98 -6.57 -1.16
C VAL A 28 5.79 -6.13 -2.01
N SER A 29 5.15 -7.07 -2.72
CA SER A 29 4.06 -6.81 -3.66
C SER A 29 2.72 -7.31 -3.11
N TYR A 30 2.41 -8.59 -3.31
CA TYR A 30 1.17 -9.20 -2.82
C TYR A 30 1.02 -9.15 -1.31
N ALA A 31 2.12 -9.33 -0.57
CA ALA A 31 2.12 -9.21 0.88
C ALA A 31 1.64 -7.82 1.33
N TYR A 32 2.15 -6.77 0.68
CA TYR A 32 1.79 -5.39 0.98
C TYR A 32 0.31 -5.10 0.70
N GLY A 33 -0.18 -5.48 -0.49
CA GLY A 33 -1.59 -5.34 -0.85
C GLY A 33 -2.52 -6.15 0.06
N THR A 34 -2.11 -7.37 0.41
CA THR A 34 -2.91 -8.25 1.28
C THR A 34 -2.91 -7.76 2.73
N ALA A 35 -1.78 -7.31 3.25
CA ALA A 35 -1.68 -6.76 4.60
C ALA A 35 -2.57 -5.53 4.79
N THR A 36 -2.55 -4.62 3.82
CA THR A 36 -3.39 -3.41 3.83
C THR A 36 -4.88 -3.76 3.68
N PHE A 37 -5.21 -4.71 2.79
CA PHE A 37 -6.57 -5.22 2.63
C PHE A 37 -7.12 -5.82 3.93
N LEU A 38 -6.41 -6.79 4.51
CA LEU A 38 -6.83 -7.49 5.72
C LEU A 38 -6.92 -6.55 6.91
N SER A 39 -6.00 -5.59 7.04
CA SER A 39 -6.06 -4.59 8.11
C SER A 39 -7.30 -3.71 7.99
N GLY A 40 -7.66 -3.26 6.79
CA GLY A 40 -8.90 -2.50 6.57
C GLY A 40 -10.15 -3.32 6.91
N ILE A 41 -10.24 -4.55 6.39
CA ILE A 41 -11.37 -5.46 6.65
C ILE A 41 -11.51 -5.79 8.15
N LEU A 42 -10.39 -6.01 8.85
CA LEU A 42 -10.38 -6.32 10.28
C LEU A 42 -10.97 -5.18 11.12
N VAL A 43 -10.72 -3.93 10.75
CA VAL A 43 -11.14 -2.75 11.52
C VAL A 43 -12.57 -2.32 11.22
N LEU A 44 -13.04 -2.51 9.99
CA LEU A 44 -14.36 -2.07 9.52
C LEU A 44 -15.53 -2.40 10.48
N PRO A 45 -15.68 -3.64 11.01
CA PRO A 45 -16.80 -3.98 11.90
C PRO A 45 -16.77 -3.28 13.26
N SER A 46 -15.61 -2.75 13.66
CA SER A 46 -15.40 -2.08 14.95
C SER A 46 -15.31 -0.56 14.83
N ALA A 47 -15.35 -0.02 13.62
CA ALA A 47 -15.23 1.40 13.38
C ALA A 47 -16.45 2.15 13.94
N THR A 48 -16.23 3.03 14.92
CA THR A 48 -17.31 3.73 15.63
C THR A 48 -17.71 5.05 14.97
N THR A 49 -16.92 5.56 14.03
CA THR A 49 -17.18 6.85 13.34
C THR A 49 -17.20 6.66 11.82
N ARG A 50 -17.88 7.58 11.11
CA ARG A 50 -17.90 7.58 9.63
C ARG A 50 -16.50 7.77 9.05
N ILE A 51 -15.65 8.58 9.71
CA ILE A 51 -14.26 8.80 9.31
C ILE A 51 -13.45 7.52 9.46
N ALA A 52 -13.54 6.83 10.61
CA ALA A 52 -12.85 5.55 10.81
C ALA A 52 -13.32 4.48 9.82
N THR A 53 -14.62 4.44 9.55
CA THR A 53 -15.20 3.51 8.57
C THR A 53 -14.66 3.80 7.17
N ALA A 54 -14.65 5.06 6.74
CA ALA A 54 -14.17 5.46 5.43
C ALA A 54 -12.65 5.27 5.28
N HIS A 55 -11.87 5.53 6.33
CA HIS A 55 -10.43 5.27 6.34
C HIS A 55 -10.12 3.77 6.20
N ALA A 56 -10.78 2.93 7.01
CA ALA A 56 -10.62 1.47 6.94
C ALA A 56 -11.08 0.90 5.58
N ALA A 57 -12.19 1.41 5.04
CA ALA A 57 -12.68 1.04 3.71
C ALA A 57 -11.70 1.45 2.61
N CYS A 58 -11.10 2.64 2.69
CA CYS A 58 -10.11 3.09 1.72
C CYS A 58 -8.87 2.19 1.70
N LEU A 59 -8.36 1.76 2.87
CA LEU A 59 -7.24 0.82 2.94
C LEU A 59 -7.60 -0.57 2.40
N ALA A 60 -8.82 -1.04 2.69
CA ALA A 60 -9.33 -2.28 2.09
C ALA A 60 -9.36 -2.19 0.56
N LEU A 61 -9.99 -1.14 0.01
CA LEU A 61 -10.06 -0.91 -1.43
C LEU A 61 -8.68 -0.73 -2.07
N TYR A 62 -7.74 -0.11 -1.36
CA TYR A 62 -6.35 0.01 -1.81
C TYR A 62 -5.67 -1.35 -1.96
N GLY A 63 -5.71 -2.17 -0.92
CA GLY A 63 -5.08 -3.49 -0.92
C GLY A 63 -5.69 -4.42 -1.97
N LEU A 64 -7.02 -4.41 -2.09
CA LEU A 64 -7.75 -5.16 -3.11
C LEU A 64 -7.33 -4.74 -4.53
N ARG A 65 -7.32 -3.43 -4.80
CA ARG A 65 -6.90 -2.86 -6.09
C ARG A 65 -5.47 -3.28 -6.45
N LEU A 66 -4.53 -3.15 -5.51
CA LEU A 66 -3.13 -3.48 -5.75
C LEU A 66 -2.97 -4.97 -6.09
N ASN A 67 -3.56 -5.86 -5.30
CA ASN A 67 -3.50 -7.30 -5.54
C ASN A 67 -4.17 -7.69 -6.87
N ALA A 68 -5.34 -7.12 -7.18
CA ALA A 68 -6.02 -7.38 -8.44
C ALA A 68 -5.19 -6.94 -9.66
N PHE A 69 -4.53 -5.78 -9.57
CA PHE A 69 -3.63 -5.29 -10.62
C PHE A 69 -2.40 -6.18 -10.80
N LEU A 70 -1.78 -6.62 -9.71
CA LEU A 70 -0.63 -7.53 -9.76
C LEU A 70 -1.03 -8.89 -10.34
N LEU A 71 -2.17 -9.44 -9.91
CA LEU A 71 -2.69 -10.71 -10.43
C LEU A 71 -2.99 -10.62 -11.91
N TYR A 72 -3.64 -9.56 -12.36
CA TYR A 72 -3.85 -9.32 -13.79
C TYR A 72 -2.54 -9.33 -14.58
N ARG A 73 -1.51 -8.64 -14.09
CA ARG A 73 -0.20 -8.60 -14.76
C ARG A 73 0.48 -9.95 -14.77
N GLU A 74 0.40 -10.70 -13.69
CA GLU A 74 0.99 -12.02 -13.58
C GLU A 74 0.35 -13.03 -14.51
N LEU A 75 -0.97 -13.00 -14.65
CA LEU A 75 -1.70 -13.89 -15.56
C LEU A 75 -1.52 -13.45 -17.03
N SER A 76 -1.56 -12.15 -17.30
CA SER A 76 -1.68 -11.64 -18.67
C SER A 76 -0.35 -11.31 -19.35
N ILE A 77 0.75 -11.12 -18.59
CA ILE A 77 2.00 -10.56 -19.12
C ILE A 77 3.17 -11.53 -18.87
N ALA A 78 3.64 -12.18 -19.95
CA ALA A 78 4.75 -13.14 -19.87
C ALA A 78 6.06 -12.50 -19.39
N ARG A 79 6.40 -11.33 -19.94
CA ARG A 79 7.59 -10.57 -19.55
C ARG A 79 7.61 -10.22 -18.05
N PHE A 80 6.44 -10.00 -17.44
CA PHE A 80 6.35 -9.76 -16.00
C PHE A 80 6.72 -11.00 -15.20
N ARG A 81 6.26 -12.19 -15.61
CA ARG A 81 6.65 -13.46 -14.97
C ARG A 81 8.14 -13.73 -15.11
N GLU A 82 8.71 -13.51 -16.29
CA GLU A 82 10.15 -13.65 -16.53
C GLU A 82 10.98 -12.70 -15.66
N PHE A 83 10.54 -11.44 -15.54
CA PHE A 83 11.21 -10.46 -14.69
C PHE A 83 11.21 -10.88 -13.21
N ARG A 84 10.05 -11.32 -12.69
CA ARG A 84 9.91 -11.86 -11.34
C ARG A 84 10.83 -13.06 -11.11
N ASP A 85 10.89 -13.99 -12.07
CA ASP A 85 11.75 -15.17 -11.95
C ASP A 85 13.24 -14.82 -12.01
N LYS A 86 13.63 -13.80 -12.78
CA LYS A 86 14.98 -13.21 -12.74
C LYS A 86 15.31 -12.54 -11.41
N ILE A 87 14.34 -11.91 -10.75
CA ILE A 87 14.53 -11.39 -9.37
C ILE A 87 14.74 -12.56 -8.41
N GLU A 88 13.91 -13.59 -8.50
CA GLU A 88 13.99 -14.74 -7.60
C GLU A 88 15.30 -15.51 -7.75
N ALA A 89 15.78 -15.72 -8.98
CA ALA A 89 17.07 -16.35 -9.24
C ALA A 89 18.22 -15.57 -8.56
N ARG A 90 18.27 -14.24 -8.76
CA ARG A 90 19.25 -13.36 -8.09
C ARG A 90 19.13 -13.39 -6.56
N ALA A 91 17.91 -13.51 -6.04
CA ALA A 91 17.68 -13.60 -4.61
C ALA A 91 18.17 -14.95 -4.04
N LEU A 92 18.09 -16.04 -4.80
CA LEU A 92 18.61 -17.36 -4.41
C LEU A 92 20.15 -17.42 -4.50
N GLU A 93 20.76 -16.74 -5.48
CA GLU A 93 22.22 -16.61 -5.58
C GLU A 93 22.82 -15.91 -4.35
N LYS A 94 22.10 -14.94 -3.76
CA LYS A 94 22.51 -14.25 -2.53
C LYS A 94 22.31 -15.08 -1.26
N GLY A 95 21.54 -16.17 -1.32
CA GLY A 95 21.29 -17.05 -0.18
C GLY A 95 19.96 -17.81 -0.27
N GLY A 96 19.80 -18.80 0.60
CA GLY A 96 18.57 -19.60 0.68
C GLY A 96 17.36 -18.78 1.13
N ARG A 97 16.15 -19.31 0.93
CA ARG A 97 14.90 -18.60 1.29
C ARG A 97 14.86 -18.15 2.75
N LEU A 98 15.40 -18.94 3.67
CA LEU A 98 15.42 -18.61 5.10
C LEU A 98 16.33 -17.41 5.44
N SER A 99 17.37 -17.13 4.64
CA SER A 99 18.22 -15.95 4.89
C SER A 99 17.48 -14.62 4.66
N ARG A 100 16.28 -14.67 4.07
CA ARG A 100 15.39 -13.53 3.84
C ARG A 100 14.54 -13.18 5.06
N ALA A 101 14.54 -14.02 6.11
CA ALA A 101 13.76 -13.80 7.32
C ALA A 101 13.87 -12.36 7.90
N PRO A 102 15.06 -11.74 8.06
CA PRO A 102 15.14 -10.37 8.58
C PRO A 102 14.47 -9.35 7.67
N PHE A 103 14.58 -9.50 6.35
CA PHE A 103 13.93 -8.63 5.37
C PHE A 103 12.40 -8.82 5.35
N ILE A 104 11.94 -10.06 5.43
CA ILE A 104 10.51 -10.38 5.49
C ILE A 104 9.88 -9.85 6.78
N ALA A 105 10.57 -10.02 7.91
CA ALA A 105 10.16 -9.47 9.18
C ALA A 105 10.09 -7.94 9.14
N SER A 106 11.08 -7.26 8.55
CA SER A 106 11.07 -5.80 8.42
C SER A 106 9.93 -5.31 7.52
N CYS A 107 9.60 -6.03 6.46
CA CYS A 107 8.43 -5.75 5.62
C CYS A 107 7.12 -5.90 6.42
N GLY A 108 6.96 -6.97 7.20
CA GLY A 108 5.80 -7.15 8.09
C GLY A 108 5.65 -6.03 9.12
N LEU A 109 6.75 -5.58 9.72
CA LEU A 109 6.77 -4.45 10.65
C LEU A 109 6.41 -3.13 9.96
N LEU A 110 6.91 -2.90 8.74
CA LEU A 110 6.54 -1.73 7.94
C LEU A 110 5.04 -1.73 7.66
N TYR A 111 4.45 -2.87 7.26
CA TYR A 111 3.02 -2.97 6.99
C TYR A 111 2.17 -2.75 8.24
N LEU A 112 2.63 -3.25 9.39
CA LEU A 112 2.02 -2.95 10.67
C LEU A 112 2.07 -1.44 10.98
N GLY A 113 3.20 -0.78 10.72
CA GLY A 113 3.34 0.67 10.87
C GLY A 113 2.38 1.46 9.96
N LEU A 114 2.17 0.99 8.73
CA LEU A 114 1.22 1.59 7.80
C LEU A 114 -0.25 1.33 8.19
N ALA A 115 -0.55 0.22 8.86
CA ALA A 115 -1.89 -0.15 9.30
C ALA A 115 -2.26 0.40 10.70
N ALA A 116 -1.27 0.66 11.55
CA ALA A 116 -1.44 1.19 12.91
C ALA A 116 -2.35 2.42 13.02
N PRO A 117 -2.35 3.38 12.07
CA PRO A 117 -3.24 4.54 12.11
C PRO A 117 -4.73 4.19 12.15
N LEU A 118 -5.13 3.02 11.63
CA LEU A 118 -6.52 2.56 11.72
C LEU A 118 -7.00 2.43 13.16
N MET A 119 -6.12 2.06 14.10
CA MET A 119 -6.43 1.97 15.54
C MET A 119 -6.60 3.34 16.19
N LEU A 120 -5.96 4.35 15.63
CA LEU A 120 -5.98 5.71 16.15
C LEU A 120 -7.07 6.56 15.52
N THR A 121 -7.65 6.15 14.39
CA THR A 121 -8.61 6.98 13.64
C THR A 121 -9.93 7.19 14.38
N ALA A 122 -10.44 6.16 15.05
CA ALA A 122 -11.66 6.27 15.85
C ALA A 122 -11.52 7.24 17.06
N PRO A 123 -10.41 7.22 17.83
CA PRO A 123 -10.18 8.19 18.91
C PRO A 123 -9.57 9.53 18.49
N ALA A 124 -9.23 9.76 17.21
CA ALA A 124 -8.37 10.86 16.80
C ALA A 124 -9.03 12.25 16.66
N SER A 125 -8.14 13.25 16.72
CA SER A 125 -8.28 14.59 17.28
C SER A 125 -8.39 15.73 16.26
N ALA A 126 -8.37 15.43 14.96
CA ALA A 126 -8.57 16.45 13.93
C ALA A 126 -10.03 16.93 13.93
N PRO A 127 -10.29 18.23 13.67
CA PRO A 127 -11.64 18.72 13.45
C PRO A 127 -12.36 17.86 12.38
N PRO A 128 -13.64 17.48 12.57
CA PRO A 128 -14.33 16.54 11.67
C PRO A 128 -14.29 16.94 10.19
N ALA A 129 -14.33 18.25 9.89
CA ALA A 129 -14.24 18.76 8.52
C ALA A 129 -12.87 18.47 7.87
N LEU A 130 -11.78 18.69 8.62
CA LEU A 130 -10.42 18.41 8.15
C LEU A 130 -10.21 16.91 7.98
N ALA A 131 -10.65 16.10 8.95
CA ALA A 131 -10.56 14.65 8.86
C ALA A 131 -11.33 14.11 7.63
N GLY A 132 -12.53 14.66 7.37
CA GLY A 132 -13.30 14.36 6.17
C GLY A 132 -12.57 14.73 4.88
N ALA A 133 -11.99 15.92 4.80
CA ALA A 133 -11.22 16.37 3.63
C ALA A 133 -10.00 15.47 3.36
N LEU A 134 -9.29 15.06 4.41
CA LEU A 134 -8.13 14.16 4.30
C LEU A 134 -8.53 12.75 3.87
N VAL A 135 -9.65 12.21 4.37
CA VAL A 135 -10.19 10.95 3.85
C VAL A 135 -10.58 11.08 2.38
N CYS A 136 -11.22 12.18 1.96
CA CYS A 136 -11.49 12.43 0.55
C CYS A 136 -10.21 12.46 -0.29
N LEU A 137 -9.13 13.06 0.24
CA LEU A 137 -7.82 13.05 -0.40
C LEU A 137 -7.25 11.64 -0.54
N MET A 138 -7.45 10.77 0.45
CA MET A 138 -7.07 9.35 0.35
C MET A 138 -7.79 8.64 -0.80
N TYR A 139 -9.10 8.84 -0.92
CA TYR A 139 -9.89 8.27 -2.02
C TYR A 139 -9.49 8.85 -3.38
N ALA A 140 -9.16 10.15 -3.46
CA ALA A 140 -8.62 10.75 -4.68
C ALA A 140 -7.27 10.13 -5.05
N GLY A 141 -6.40 9.87 -4.07
CA GLY A 141 -5.14 9.15 -4.25
C GLY A 141 -5.35 7.73 -4.76
N TRP A 142 -6.25 6.97 -4.12
CA TRP A 142 -6.65 5.63 -4.56
C TRP A 142 -7.16 5.63 -6.02
N LEU A 143 -8.06 6.56 -6.37
CA LEU A 143 -8.63 6.65 -7.71
C LEU A 143 -7.57 7.02 -8.75
N THR A 144 -6.68 7.97 -8.43
CA THR A 144 -5.56 8.35 -9.30
C THR A 144 -4.65 7.14 -9.55
N ALA A 145 -4.40 6.34 -8.52
CA ALA A 145 -3.58 5.16 -8.67
C ALA A 145 -4.24 4.06 -9.49
N ALA A 146 -5.52 3.77 -9.22
CA ALA A 146 -6.33 2.82 -10.00
C ALA A 146 -6.40 3.23 -11.48
N ALA A 147 -6.64 4.51 -11.76
CA ALA A 147 -6.70 5.05 -13.11
C ALA A 147 -5.35 4.93 -13.82
N GLY A 148 -4.24 5.23 -13.12
CA GLY A 148 -2.90 5.06 -13.65
C GLY A 148 -2.59 3.62 -14.07
N ASP A 149 -2.88 2.66 -13.19
CA ASP A 149 -2.64 1.24 -13.42
C ASP A 149 -3.53 0.66 -14.54
N ALA A 150 -4.82 1.03 -14.56
CA ALA A 150 -5.77 0.61 -15.60
C ALA A 150 -5.38 1.20 -16.96
N TRP A 151 -5.10 2.50 -17.02
CA TRP A 151 -4.75 3.17 -18.27
C TRP A 151 -3.45 2.62 -18.87
N LYS A 152 -2.43 2.40 -18.03
CA LYS A 152 -1.17 1.77 -18.44
C LYS A 152 -1.40 0.37 -19.00
N SER A 153 -2.23 -0.43 -18.33
CA SER A 153 -2.59 -1.78 -18.78
C SER A 153 -3.28 -1.78 -20.12
N VAL A 154 -4.29 -0.92 -20.30
CA VAL A 154 -5.05 -0.82 -21.57
C VAL A 154 -4.17 -0.35 -22.72
N VAL A 155 -3.35 0.68 -22.52
CA VAL A 155 -2.48 1.20 -23.58
C VAL A 155 -1.44 0.17 -23.99
N LYS A 156 -0.81 -0.52 -23.04
CA LYS A 156 0.20 -1.55 -23.35
C LYS A 156 -0.42 -2.81 -23.97
N ALA A 157 -1.63 -3.19 -23.57
CA ALA A 157 -2.36 -4.28 -24.22
C ALA A 157 -2.70 -3.96 -25.68
N ARG A 158 -3.00 -2.68 -26.00
CA ARG A 158 -3.38 -2.26 -27.36
C ARG A 158 -2.20 -1.91 -28.27
N LYS A 159 -1.16 -1.28 -27.71
CA LYS A 159 -0.04 -0.71 -28.48
C LYS A 159 1.27 -1.51 -28.33
N GLY A 160 1.26 -2.60 -27.56
CA GLY A 160 2.44 -3.39 -27.24
C GLY A 160 3.13 -2.97 -25.94
N GLU A 161 3.95 -3.86 -25.41
CA GLU A 161 4.60 -3.68 -24.10
C GLU A 161 5.62 -2.54 -24.07
N ASP A 162 6.25 -2.23 -25.19
CA ASP A 162 7.27 -1.17 -25.29
C ASP A 162 6.68 0.21 -25.60
N ALA A 163 5.35 0.30 -25.79
CA ALA A 163 4.70 1.58 -26.00
C ALA A 163 4.85 2.50 -24.78
N LEU A 164 5.27 3.74 -25.05
CA LEU A 164 5.27 4.83 -24.10
C LEU A 164 3.83 5.33 -23.87
N VAL A 165 3.43 5.40 -22.61
CA VAL A 165 2.08 5.84 -22.22
C VAL A 165 2.12 7.32 -21.90
N THR A 166 1.48 8.15 -22.73
CA THR A 166 1.48 9.63 -22.58
C THR A 166 0.08 10.24 -22.45
N GLY A 167 -0.98 9.45 -22.67
CA GLY A 167 -2.37 9.91 -22.58
C GLY A 167 -3.01 9.69 -21.20
N GLY A 168 -4.23 10.18 -21.02
CA GLY A 168 -5.00 9.98 -19.78
C GLY A 168 -4.29 10.60 -18.57
N PRO A 169 -4.20 9.91 -17.42
CA PRO A 169 -3.46 10.41 -16.25
C PRO A 169 -1.99 10.70 -16.53
N PHE A 170 -1.37 9.99 -17.49
CA PHE A 170 0.04 10.14 -17.84
C PHE A 170 0.37 11.46 -18.55
N ARG A 171 -0.63 12.23 -18.98
CA ARG A 171 -0.42 13.57 -19.54
C ARG A 171 0.00 14.60 -18.48
N HIS A 172 -0.35 14.33 -17.22
CA HIS A 172 -0.13 15.24 -16.09
C HIS A 172 0.93 14.69 -15.12
N LEU A 173 0.98 13.37 -14.96
CA LEU A 173 1.85 12.70 -13.99
C LEU A 173 2.69 11.64 -14.70
N ARG A 174 4.00 11.62 -14.46
CA ARG A 174 4.87 10.54 -14.99
C ARG A 174 4.54 9.18 -14.38
N HIS A 175 4.12 9.18 -13.11
CA HIS A 175 3.80 7.97 -12.34
C HIS A 175 2.49 8.18 -11.56
N PRO A 176 1.33 8.20 -12.24
CA PRO A 176 0.04 8.46 -11.58
C PRO A 176 -0.26 7.46 -10.46
N ASN A 177 0.16 6.20 -10.61
CA ASN A 177 0.08 5.19 -9.55
C ASN A 177 0.86 5.58 -8.30
N PHE A 178 2.14 5.92 -8.45
CA PHE A 178 2.98 6.35 -7.33
C PHE A 178 2.48 7.65 -6.70
N SER A 179 2.11 8.65 -7.52
CA SER A 179 1.54 9.91 -7.03
C SER A 179 0.26 9.70 -6.23
N GLY A 180 -0.63 8.82 -6.70
CA GLY A 180 -1.85 8.47 -5.98
C GLY A 180 -1.57 7.80 -4.63
N GLU A 181 -0.55 6.93 -4.57
CA GLU A 181 -0.09 6.33 -3.32
C GLU A 181 0.47 7.35 -2.36
N MET A 182 1.27 8.32 -2.83
CA MET A 182 1.78 9.39 -1.98
C MET A 182 0.67 10.27 -1.39
N LEU A 183 -0.41 10.53 -2.16
CA LEU A 183 -1.57 11.26 -1.64
C LEU A 183 -2.33 10.45 -0.57
N LEU A 184 -2.53 9.16 -0.80
CA LEU A 184 -3.21 8.28 0.15
C LEU A 184 -2.43 8.14 1.46
N TRP A 185 -1.14 7.79 1.36
CA TRP A 185 -0.29 7.58 2.53
C TRP A 185 0.13 8.88 3.21
N GLY A 186 0.18 9.99 2.47
CA GLY A 186 0.49 11.30 3.04
C GLY A 186 -0.67 11.94 3.82
N ALA A 187 -1.92 11.52 3.57
CA ALA A 187 -3.09 12.12 4.20
C ALA A 187 -3.36 11.59 5.61
N TRP A 188 -3.07 10.31 5.89
CA TRP A 188 -3.43 9.69 7.18
C TRP A 188 -2.83 10.36 8.42
N PRO A 189 -1.58 10.89 8.43
CA PRO A 189 -1.03 11.51 9.63
C PRO A 189 -1.86 12.70 10.09
N GLY A 190 -2.43 13.47 9.15
CA GLY A 190 -3.32 14.59 9.46
C GLY A 190 -4.69 14.15 9.99
N ILE A 191 -5.09 12.90 9.77
CA ILE A 191 -6.33 12.33 10.31
C ILE A 191 -6.12 11.93 11.77
N THR A 192 -4.99 11.28 12.08
CA THR A 192 -4.79 10.60 13.37
C THR A 192 -3.94 11.36 14.37
N LEU A 193 -3.00 12.19 13.91
CA LEU A 193 -2.05 12.87 14.79
C LEU A 193 -2.52 14.28 15.15
N PRO A 194 -2.36 14.71 16.41
CA PRO A 194 -2.49 16.12 16.79
C PRO A 194 -1.60 17.00 15.90
N GLN A 195 -2.07 18.18 15.53
CA GLN A 195 -1.36 19.10 14.63
C GLN A 195 0.09 19.39 15.06
N LYS A 196 0.36 19.42 16.38
CA LYS A 196 1.70 19.63 16.94
C LYS A 196 2.70 18.52 16.58
N GLN A 197 2.24 17.32 16.21
CA GLN A 197 3.07 16.15 15.88
C GLN A 197 3.29 15.99 14.37
N TRP A 198 2.64 16.81 13.52
CA TRP A 198 2.77 16.74 12.07
C TRP A 198 4.21 16.98 11.54
N PRO A 199 5.01 17.91 12.10
CA PRO A 199 6.39 18.11 11.64
C PRO A 199 7.26 16.86 11.83
N ALA A 200 7.06 16.13 12.95
CA ALA A 200 7.79 14.90 13.22
C ALA A 200 7.37 13.77 12.26
N ALA A 201 6.08 13.63 11.98
CA ALA A 201 5.59 12.66 11.01
C ALA A 201 6.09 12.95 9.58
N ALA A 202 6.09 14.22 9.16
CA ALA A 202 6.62 14.64 7.87
C ALA A 202 8.13 14.39 7.75
N ALA A 203 8.90 14.63 8.82
CA ALA A 203 10.32 14.34 8.89
C ALA A 203 10.61 12.84 8.78
N SER A 204 9.86 11.99 9.50
CA SER A 204 10.00 10.52 9.40
C SER A 204 9.68 9.99 8.00
N CYS A 205 8.65 10.52 7.34
CA CYS A 205 8.34 10.18 5.95
C CYS A 205 9.48 10.58 4.99
N ALA A 206 10.07 11.77 5.17
CA ALA A 206 11.19 12.23 4.35
C ALA A 206 12.46 11.36 4.58
N THR A 207 12.76 11.00 5.83
CA THR A 207 13.91 10.14 6.14
C THR A 207 13.75 8.73 5.60
N ALA A 208 12.54 8.13 5.68
CA ALA A 208 12.28 6.81 5.12
C ALA A 208 12.49 6.77 3.60
N VAL A 209 12.09 7.82 2.88
CA VAL A 209 12.31 7.96 1.43
C VAL A 209 13.79 8.10 1.10
N VAL A 210 14.56 8.86 1.90
CA VAL A 210 16.01 9.02 1.70
C VAL A 210 16.78 7.72 2.01
N CYS A 211 16.34 6.94 3.00
CA CYS A 211 16.97 5.66 3.35
C CYS A 211 16.67 4.54 2.34
N MET A 212 15.52 4.57 1.64
CA MET A 212 15.19 3.61 0.58
C MET A 212 15.81 3.96 -0.79
N ALA A 213 16.32 5.18 -0.96
CA ALA A 213 16.96 5.65 -2.20
C ALA A 213 18.49 5.44 -2.23
N ARG A 214 19.03 4.66 -1.28
CA ARG A 214 20.43 4.21 -1.23
C ARG A 214 20.49 2.70 -1.34
#